data_AF-A0A0N4U4K0-F1
#
_entry.id   AF-A0A0N4U4K0-F1
#
_cell.length_a   1.000
_cell.length_b   1.000
_cell.length_c   1.000
_cell.angle_alpha   90.00
_cell.angle_beta   90.00
_cell.angle_gamma   90.00
#
_symmetry.space_group_name_H-M   'P 1'
#
loop_
_entity.id
_entity.type
_entity.pdbx_description
1 polymer ?
#
loop_
_entity_poly.entity_id
_entity_poly.type
_entity_poly.pdbx_seq_one_letter_code
_entity_poly.pdbx_strand_id
1 'polypeptide(L)' 'MDYTPINEISYSEQYEDDDYEYRHAILRTPRLLIHVPRDRLMEENEWRSLGIIIEGHGWEHYMIHRHERNASFF' A
#
# COMPACT_ATOMS: atom_id res chain seq x y z
N MET A 1 -19.46 -6.13 6.85
CA MET A 1 -18.58 -5.20 6.12
C MET A 1 -17.57 -4.71 7.11
N ASP A 2 -16.38 -5.30 7.10
CA ASP A 2 -15.28 -4.86 7.94
C ASP A 2 -14.85 -3.48 7.46
N TYR A 3 -15.25 -2.44 8.18
CA TYR A 3 -14.75 -1.09 7.99
C TYR A 3 -13.26 -1.13 8.30
N THR A 4 -12.39 -1.01 7.29
CA THR A 4 -10.97 -0.72 7.52
C THR A 4 -10.93 0.67 8.14
N PRO A 5 -10.54 0.83 9.42
CA PRO A 5 -10.42 2.15 10.02
C PRO A 5 -9.53 3.03 9.12
N ILE A 6 -9.94 4.27 8.88
CA ILE A 6 -9.20 5.27 8.06
C ILE A 6 -7.71 5.39 8.47
N ASN A 7 -7.36 4.89 9.65
CA ASN A 7 -6.03 4.94 10.23
C ASN A 7 -5.12 3.73 9.96
N GLU A 8 -5.59 2.68 9.28
CA GLU A 8 -4.77 1.47 9.02
C GLU A 8 -3.86 1.60 7.80
N ILE A 9 -4.20 2.49 6.87
CA ILE A 9 -3.47 2.71 5.63
C ILE A 9 -3.09 4.19 5.56
N SER A 10 -1.86 4.47 5.19
CA SER A 10 -1.39 5.82 4.92
C SER A 10 -0.80 5.92 3.54
N TYR A 11 -0.94 7.07 2.92
CA TYR A 11 -0.45 7.30 1.58
C TYR A 11 0.69 8.30 1.63
N SER A 12 1.74 8.07 0.84
CA SER A 12 2.74 9.10 0.59
C SER A 12 2.16 10.22 -0.28
N GLU A 13 2.93 11.30 -0.41
CA GLU A 13 2.77 12.23 -1.52
C GLU A 13 3.00 11.50 -2.85
N GLN A 14 2.31 11.98 -3.88
CA GLN A 14 2.51 11.51 -5.24
C GLN A 14 3.78 12.15 -5.80
N TYR A 15 4.55 11.37 -6.57
CA TYR A 15 5.73 11.84 -7.28
C TYR A 15 5.76 11.17 -8.66
N GLU A 16 6.38 11.83 -9.63
CA GLU A 16 6.39 11.40 -11.04
C GLU A 16 7.80 11.47 -11.62
N ASP A 17 8.08 10.60 -12.60
CA ASP A 17 9.22 10.73 -13.51
C ASP A 17 8.75 10.97 -14.95
N ASP A 18 9.63 10.82 -15.94
CA ASP A 18 9.30 11.07 -17.34
C ASP A 18 8.27 10.08 -17.92
N ASP A 19 8.08 8.91 -17.29
CA ASP A 19 7.27 7.81 -17.82
C ASP A 19 6.06 7.46 -16.92
N TYR A 20 6.16 7.64 -15.60
CA TYR A 20 5.17 7.14 -14.63
C TYR A 20 4.92 8.06 -13.43
N GLU A 21 3.70 7.94 -12.90
CA GLU A 21 3.29 8.49 -11.59
C GLU A 21 3.38 7.40 -10.51
N TYR A 22 3.87 7.76 -9.33
CA TYR A 22 4.11 6.86 -8.22
C TYR A 22 3.46 7.35 -6.94
N ARG A 23 3.00 6.39 -6.13
CA ARG A 23 2.51 6.62 -4.78
C ARG A 23 2.71 5.38 -3.92
N HIS A 24 3.06 5.58 -2.66
CA HIS A 24 3.20 4.48 -1.71
C HIS A 24 1.97 4.37 -0.81
N ALA A 25 1.39 3.17 -0.74
CA ALA A 25 0.44 2.79 0.29
C ALA A 25 1.18 2.06 1.43
N ILE A 26 1.15 2.65 2.62
CA ILE A 26 1.82 2.20 3.83
C ILE A 26 0.78 1.55 4.74
N LEU A 27 0.87 0.23 4.88
CA LEU A 27 0.04 -0.54 5.80
C LEU A 27 0.61 -0.40 7.22
N ARG A 28 -0.15 0.24 8.12
CA ARG A 28 0.29 0.48 9.51
C ARG A 28 0.03 -0.69 10.43
N THR A 29 -0.98 -1.52 10.12
CA THR A 29 -1.42 -2.61 10.98
C THR A 29 -0.94 -3.97 10.45
N PRO A 30 -0.36 -4.83 11.31
CA PRO A 30 0.03 -6.20 10.93
C PRO A 30 -1.12 -7.06 10.38
N ARG A 31 -2.37 -6.76 10.76
CA ARG A 31 -3.56 -7.46 10.28
C ARG A 31 -3.80 -7.27 8.77
N LEU A 32 -3.35 -6.18 8.16
CA LEU A 32 -3.45 -6.00 6.72
C LEU A 32 -2.32 -6.74 5.99
N LEU A 33 -1.13 -6.81 6.60
CA LEU A 33 0.04 -7.47 6.02
C LEU A 33 -0.15 -8.98 5.81
N ILE A 34 -1.04 -9.65 6.56
CA ILE A 34 -1.33 -11.07 6.35
C ILE A 34 -2.07 -11.35 5.04
N HIS A 35 -2.72 -10.35 4.48
CA HIS A 35 -3.46 -10.47 3.22
C HIS A 35 -2.62 -10.07 2.01
N VAL A 36 -1.44 -9.47 2.23
CA VAL A 36 -0.52 -9.11 1.14
C VAL A 36 0.27 -10.36 0.74
N PRO A 37 0.20 -10.81 -0.53
CA PRO A 37 1.03 -11.92 -1.02
C PRO A 37 2.51 -11.59 -0.91
N ARG A 38 3.34 -12.60 -0.63
CA ARG A 38 4.79 -12.43 -0.38
C ARG A 38 5.65 -12.78 -1.59
N ASP A 39 5.07 -13.51 -2.53
CA ASP A 39 5.71 -14.13 -3.68
C ASP A 39 5.30 -13.47 -5.01
N ARG A 40 4.29 -12.59 -4.98
CA ARG A 40 3.80 -11.87 -6.16
C ARG A 40 3.22 -10.51 -5.78
N LEU A 41 3.07 -9.66 -6.80
CA LEU A 41 2.36 -8.38 -6.71
C LEU A 41 0.85 -8.61 -6.67
N MET A 42 0.13 -7.56 -6.27
CA MET A 42 -1.34 -7.59 -6.13
C MET A 42 -1.98 -6.99 -7.36
N GLU A 43 -3.02 -7.64 -7.86
CA GLU A 43 -3.86 -7.10 -8.94
C GLU A 43 -4.75 -5.95 -8.42
N GLU A 44 -5.29 -5.13 -9.33
CA GLU A 44 -6.17 -3.98 -9.00
C GLU A 44 -7.29 -4.34 -8.02
N ASN A 45 -7.95 -5.46 -8.27
CA ASN A 45 -9.06 -5.91 -7.42
C ASN A 45 -8.60 -6.35 -6.02
N GLU A 46 -7.40 -6.88 -5.88
CA GLU A 46 -6.88 -7.38 -4.60
C GLU A 46 -6.51 -6.23 -3.68
N TRP A 47 -5.75 -5.25 -4.19
CA TRP A 47 -5.38 -4.09 -3.36
C TRP A 47 -6.59 -3.20 -3.07
N ARG A 48 -7.56 -3.08 -3.98
CA ARG A 48 -8.84 -2.40 -3.67
C ARG A 48 -9.64 -3.11 -2.59
N SER A 49 -9.64 -4.44 -2.60
CA SER A 49 -10.33 -5.23 -1.56
C SER A 49 -9.68 -5.09 -0.19
N LEU A 50 -8.39 -4.75 -0.12
CA LEU A 50 -7.70 -4.41 1.12
C LEU A 50 -8.05 -3.02 1.65
N GLY A 51 -8.76 -2.21 0.87
CA GLY A 51 -9.07 -0.81 1.20
C GLY A 51 -7.98 0.17 0.79
N ILE A 52 -7.01 -0.25 -0.04
CA ILE A 52 -6.10 0.69 -0.71
C ILE A 52 -6.94 1.40 -1.78
N ILE A 53 -7.06 2.72 -1.66
CA ILE A 53 -7.83 3.57 -2.58
C ILE A 53 -6.89 4.67 -3.06
N ILE A 54 -6.58 4.66 -4.36
CA ILE A 54 -5.80 5.69 -5.03
C ILE A 54 -6.71 6.35 -6.09
N GLU A 55 -6.66 7.66 -6.20
CA GLU A 55 -7.43 8.42 -7.19
C GLU A 55 -6.85 8.18 -8.59
N GLY A 56 -7.72 7.98 -9.59
CA GLY A 56 -7.33 7.68 -10.97
C GLY A 56 -7.47 6.21 -11.35
N HIS A 57 -7.34 5.95 -12.65
CA HIS A 57 -7.33 4.61 -13.24
C HIS A 57 -5.93 4.24 -13.71
N GLY A 58 -5.58 2.95 -13.71
CA GLY A 58 -4.29 2.47 -14.22
C GLY A 58 -3.18 2.34 -13.17
N TRP A 59 -3.49 2.43 -11.88
CA TRP A 59 -2.51 2.18 -10.82
C TRP A 59 -2.14 0.70 -10.74
N GLU A 60 -0.85 0.41 -10.87
CA GLU A 60 -0.30 -0.94 -10.74
C GLU A 60 0.56 -1.06 -9.47
N HIS A 61 0.40 -2.15 -8.74
CA HIS A 61 1.26 -2.46 -7.61
C HIS A 61 2.60 -2.98 -8.14
N TYR A 62 3.59 -2.12 -8.29
CA TYR A 62 4.85 -2.45 -8.96
C TYR A 62 5.92 -3.05 -8.03
N MET A 63 5.86 -2.80 -6.71
CA MET A 63 6.89 -3.23 -5.77
C MET A 63 6.35 -3.44 -4.36
N ILE A 64 6.76 -4.54 -3.72
CA ILE A 64 6.56 -4.76 -2.28
C ILE A 64 7.79 -4.28 -1.53
N HIS A 65 7.62 -3.24 -0.72
CA HIS A 65 8.69 -2.74 0.12
C HIS A 65 8.42 -3.05 1.60
N ARG A 66 9.25 -3.92 2.19
CA ARG A 66 9.22 -4.22 3.63
C ARG A 66 10.12 -3.25 4.38
N HIS A 67 9.53 -2.35 5.16
CA HIS A 67 10.31 -1.55 6.11
C HIS A 67 10.82 -2.44 7.25
N GLU A 68 12.14 -2.50 7.39
CA GLU A 68 12.80 -3.06 8.56
C GLU A 68 12.71 -2.04 9.69
N ARG A 69 11.69 -2.16 10.54
CA ARG A 69 11.45 -1.20 11.62
C ARG A 69 12.46 -1.43 12.76
N ASN A 70 13.62 -0.80 12.66
CA ASN A 70 14.64 -0.72 13.73
C ASN A 70 14.69 0.66 14.41
N ALA A 71 13.64 1.47 14.31
CA ALA A 71 13.60 2.79 14.95
C ALA A 71 13.10 2.66 16.39
N SER A 72 14.01 2.28 17.30
CA SER A 72 13.89 2.57 18.72
C SER A 72 14.37 4.01 18.95
N PHE A 73 13.45 4.97 18.99
CA PHE A 73 13.71 6.27 19.60
C PHE A 73 13.31 6.17 21.08
N PHE A 74 14.31 6.29 21.96
CA PHE A 74 14.16 6.43 23.40
C PHE A 74 13.96 7.89 23.79
#